data_AF-A0A852ZSU2-F1
#
_entry.id   AF-A0A852ZSU2-F1
#
_cell.length_a   1.000
_cell.length_b   1.000
_cell.length_c   1.000
_cell.angle_alpha   90.00
_cell.angle_beta   90.00
_cell.angle_gamma   90.00
#
_symmetry.space_group_name_H-M   'P 1'
#
loop_
_entity.id
_entity.type
_entity.pdbx_description
1 polymer ?
#
loop_
_entity_poly.entity_id
_entity_poly.type
_entity_poly.pdbx_seq_one_letter_code
_entity_poly.pdbx_strand_id
1 'polypeptide(L)'
;MVTNSDAGSRRGSESDYEKDFDELRGLADDPGRDRLIRRSLDVLAADSTRPVLRDFAEDVRHGRMSLAEAASSSAYAEEFTTHVRGFLDWYSQLSDDERAARAAAGEAYLASLTEEDDLEEAS
;
A
#
# COMPACT_ATOMS: atom_id res chain seq x y z
N MET A 1 27.51 -5.13 -42.24
CA MET A 1 27.43 -3.76 -41.72
C MET A 1 26.30 -3.74 -40.70
N VAL A 2 26.63 -3.90 -39.40
CA VAL A 2 26.22 -3.07 -38.23
C VAL A 2 24.90 -2.29 -38.43
N THR A 3 23.82 -2.29 -37.63
CA THR A 3 23.52 -2.55 -36.19
C THR A 3 21.98 -2.41 -36.03
N ASN A 4 21.26 -3.25 -35.26
CA ASN A 4 20.98 -3.20 -33.81
C ASN A 4 19.57 -2.62 -33.48
N SER A 5 18.98 -3.24 -32.45
CA SER A 5 17.88 -2.77 -31.58
C SER A 5 16.49 -2.55 -32.19
N ASP A 6 15.49 -3.26 -31.66
CA ASP A 6 14.78 -2.64 -30.54
C ASP A 6 14.12 -3.70 -29.63
N ALA A 7 14.53 -3.69 -28.38
CA ALA A 7 13.96 -4.48 -27.31
C ALA A 7 12.75 -3.71 -26.79
N GLY A 8 11.55 -4.24 -27.02
CA GLY A 8 10.31 -3.71 -26.47
C GLY A 8 10.26 -3.83 -24.95
N SER A 9 10.99 -2.96 -24.27
CA SER A 9 10.92 -2.74 -22.84
C SER A 9 9.62 -1.98 -22.57
N ARG A 10 8.60 -2.67 -22.06
CA ARG A 10 7.40 -2.06 -21.48
C ARG A 10 7.81 -1.33 -20.19
N ARG A 11 8.41 -0.15 -20.35
CA ARG A 11 8.60 0.84 -19.29
C ARG A 11 7.25 1.56 -19.19
N GLY A 12 6.54 1.39 -18.06
CA GLY A 12 5.35 2.18 -17.76
C GLY A 12 5.65 3.66 -17.99
N SER A 13 4.73 4.36 -18.63
CA SER A 13 4.96 5.75 -18.98
C SER A 13 4.99 6.59 -17.71
N GLU A 14 5.83 7.63 -17.67
CA GLU A 14 5.97 8.54 -16.53
C GLU A 14 4.63 9.16 -16.10
N SER A 15 3.65 9.21 -17.02
CA SER A 15 2.27 9.66 -16.75
C SER A 15 1.37 8.65 -16.04
N ASP A 16 1.69 7.35 -16.08
CA ASP A 16 0.90 6.34 -15.37
C ASP A 16 1.18 6.43 -13.85
N TYR A 17 2.43 6.72 -13.46
CA TYR A 17 2.83 6.86 -12.07
C TYR A 17 2.34 8.16 -11.41
N GLU A 18 2.23 9.24 -12.18
CA GLU A 18 1.76 10.54 -11.68
C GLU A 18 0.27 10.51 -11.32
N LYS A 19 -0.52 9.74 -12.08
CA LYS A 19 -1.95 9.52 -11.85
C LYS A 19 -2.20 8.62 -10.62
N ASP A 20 -1.40 7.58 -10.46
CA ASP A 20 -1.40 6.75 -9.24
C ASP A 20 -1.07 7.61 -7.99
N PHE A 21 -0.22 8.63 -8.14
CA PHE A 21 0.16 9.53 -7.06
C PHE A 21 -0.92 10.55 -6.67
N ASP A 22 -1.70 11.04 -7.64
CA ASP A 22 -2.88 11.88 -7.37
C ASP A 22 -3.99 11.08 -6.67
N GLU A 23 -4.17 9.80 -7.02
CA GLU A 23 -5.04 8.89 -6.28
C GLU A 23 -4.53 8.66 -4.85
N LEU A 24 -3.20 8.49 -4.66
CA LEU A 24 -2.57 8.42 -3.33
C LEU A 24 -2.72 9.73 -2.52
N ARG A 25 -2.77 10.89 -3.17
CA ARG A 25 -3.06 12.19 -2.53
C ARG A 25 -4.52 12.30 -2.11
N GLY A 26 -5.46 11.88 -2.95
CA GLY A 26 -6.87 11.77 -2.57
C GLY A 26 -7.14 10.72 -1.48
N LEU A 27 -6.25 9.74 -1.34
CA LEU A 27 -6.22 8.75 -0.25
C LEU A 27 -5.86 9.36 1.12
N ALA A 28 -5.14 10.50 1.15
CA ALA A 28 -4.79 11.20 2.39
C ALA A 28 -5.90 12.12 2.92
N ASP A 29 -6.94 12.41 2.11
CA ASP A 29 -8.08 13.25 2.50
C ASP A 29 -9.24 12.44 3.15
N ASP A 30 -9.08 11.12 3.32
CA ASP A 30 -10.04 10.23 3.98
C ASP A 30 -9.50 9.82 5.37
N PRO A 31 -10.12 10.30 6.48
CA PRO A 31 -9.68 9.97 7.84
C PRO A 31 -9.59 8.48 8.14
N GLY A 32 -10.49 7.66 7.57
CA GLY A 32 -10.50 6.21 7.76
C GLY A 32 -9.29 5.54 7.12
N ARG A 33 -8.80 6.09 5.99
CA ARG A 33 -7.62 5.57 5.27
C ARG A 33 -6.32 5.97 5.95
N ASP A 34 -6.22 7.17 6.50
CA ASP A 34 -5.06 7.59 7.33
C ASP A 34 -4.95 6.71 8.60
N ARG A 35 -6.07 6.43 9.28
CA ARG A 35 -6.12 5.48 10.41
C ARG A 35 -5.71 4.06 9.98
N LEU A 36 -6.19 3.59 8.83
CA LEU A 36 -5.80 2.28 8.29
C LEU A 36 -4.28 2.20 8.08
N ILE A 37 -3.68 3.25 7.51
CA ILE A 37 -2.23 3.32 7.27
C ILE A 37 -1.48 3.28 8.60
N ARG A 38 -1.86 4.11 9.59
CA ARG A 38 -1.23 4.10 10.92
C ARG A 38 -1.31 2.73 11.58
N ARG A 39 -2.48 2.11 11.58
CA ARG A 39 -2.69 0.77 12.16
C ARG A 39 -1.88 -0.30 11.43
N SER A 40 -1.77 -0.18 10.11
CA SER A 40 -0.95 -1.10 9.31
C SER A 40 0.53 -0.97 9.64
N LEU A 41 1.03 0.26 9.83
CA LEU A 41 2.40 0.51 10.28
C LEU A 41 2.64 0.00 11.71
N ASP A 42 1.66 0.12 12.61
CA ASP A 42 1.75 -0.45 13.96
C ASP A 42 1.89 -1.98 13.92
N VAL A 43 1.10 -2.66 13.07
CA VAL A 43 1.18 -4.12 12.88
C VAL A 43 2.55 -4.53 12.34
N LEU A 44 3.06 -3.82 11.32
CA LEU A 44 4.37 -4.11 10.75
C LEU A 44 5.52 -3.86 11.74
N ALA A 45 5.44 -2.79 12.54
CA ALA A 45 6.42 -2.50 13.58
C ALA A 45 6.40 -3.51 14.74
N ALA A 46 5.25 -4.15 14.99
CA ALA A 46 5.15 -5.21 16.00
C ALA A 46 5.64 -6.59 15.48
N ASP A 47 5.75 -6.78 14.16
CA ASP A 47 6.14 -8.06 13.57
C ASP A 47 7.65 -8.27 13.56
N SER A 48 8.15 -8.85 14.65
CA SER A 48 9.57 -9.24 14.78
C SER A 48 10.05 -10.32 13.78
N THR A 49 9.13 -11.01 13.10
CA THR A 49 9.50 -12.05 12.12
C THR A 49 9.92 -11.47 10.77
N ARG A 50 9.64 -10.18 10.54
CA ARG A 50 9.92 -9.46 9.29
C ARG A 50 10.73 -8.20 9.56
N PRO A 51 12.03 -8.35 9.89
CA PRO A 51 12.86 -7.22 10.34
C PRO A 51 12.93 -6.08 9.33
N VAL A 52 12.93 -6.38 8.02
CA VAL A 52 12.98 -5.35 6.97
C VAL A 52 11.70 -4.50 6.96
N LEU A 53 10.52 -5.12 7.08
CA LEU A 53 9.24 -4.40 7.11
C LEU A 53 9.01 -3.68 8.44
N ARG A 54 9.52 -4.26 9.54
CA ARG A 54 9.52 -3.60 10.84
C ARG A 54 10.32 -2.30 10.79
N ASP A 55 11.56 -2.37 10.31
CA ASP A 55 12.45 -1.22 10.25
C ASP A 55 11.87 -0.13 9.32
N PHE A 56 11.27 -0.52 8.19
CA PHE A 56 10.46 0.36 7.34
C PHE A 56 9.35 1.06 8.15
N ALA A 57 8.57 0.30 8.92
CA ALA A 57 7.43 0.84 9.64
C ALA A 57 7.87 1.79 10.77
N GLU A 58 8.98 1.47 11.46
CA GLU A 58 9.58 2.36 12.45
C GLU A 58 10.11 3.65 11.82
N ASP A 59 10.79 3.57 10.67
CA ASP A 59 11.30 4.75 9.97
C ASP A 59 10.19 5.69 9.52
N VAL A 60 9.08 5.15 9.03
CA VAL A 60 7.90 5.94 8.66
C VAL A 60 7.19 6.52 9.88
N ARG A 61 6.96 5.73 10.93
CA ARG A 61 6.28 6.19 12.17
C ARG A 61 7.07 7.27 12.90
N HIS A 62 8.39 7.21 12.85
CA HIS A 62 9.26 8.22 13.48
C HIS A 62 9.56 9.42 12.57
N GLY A 63 9.00 9.48 11.36
CA GLY A 63 9.21 10.58 10.42
C GLY A 63 10.66 10.66 9.91
N ARG A 64 11.44 9.58 10.02
CA ARG A 64 12.78 9.47 9.42
C ARG A 64 12.70 9.32 7.90
N MET A 65 11.56 8.86 7.41
CA MET A 65 11.25 8.65 6.00
C MET A 65 9.73 8.83 5.79
N SER A 66 9.31 9.42 4.68
CA SER A 66 7.89 9.46 4.29
C SER A 66 7.46 8.16 3.58
N LEU A 67 6.15 7.87 3.55
CA LEU A 67 5.61 6.73 2.78
C LEU A 67 5.97 6.80 1.29
N ALA A 68 5.97 8.01 0.73
CA ALA A 68 6.35 8.26 -0.66
C ALA A 68 7.81 7.87 -0.93
N GLU A 69 8.72 8.34 -0.08
CA GLU A 69 10.15 8.00 -0.17
C GLU A 69 10.35 6.49 0.01
N ALA A 70 9.65 5.89 0.95
CA ALA A 70 9.74 4.48 1.25
C ALA A 70 9.22 3.59 0.09
N ALA A 71 8.14 3.99 -0.57
CA ALA A 71 7.61 3.30 -1.75
C ALA A 71 8.58 3.36 -2.94
N SER A 72 9.36 4.44 -3.07
CA SER A 72 10.39 4.61 -4.10
C SER A 72 11.74 3.95 -3.74
N SER A 73 11.89 3.49 -2.50
CA SER A 73 13.17 2.97 -2.00
C SER A 73 13.44 1.55 -2.50
N SER A 74 14.57 1.40 -3.20
CA SER A 74 15.06 0.08 -3.63
C SER A 74 15.39 -0.84 -2.45
N ALA A 75 15.59 -0.31 -1.24
CA ALA A 75 15.90 -1.08 -0.05
C ALA A 75 14.74 -1.99 0.39
N TYR A 76 13.49 -1.62 0.07
CA TYR A 76 12.28 -2.36 0.45
C TYR A 76 11.56 -2.98 -0.75
N ALA A 77 11.97 -2.65 -1.97
CA ALA A 77 11.29 -3.03 -3.20
C ALA A 77 11.11 -4.54 -3.38
N GLU A 78 12.11 -5.34 -3.00
CA GLU A 78 12.05 -6.81 -3.12
C GLU A 78 11.04 -7.43 -2.14
N GLU A 79 11.04 -6.99 -0.89
CA GLU A 79 10.09 -7.46 0.14
C GLU A 79 8.65 -7.08 -0.23
N PHE A 80 8.42 -5.83 -0.64
CA PHE A 80 7.11 -5.41 -1.12
C PHE A 80 6.67 -6.20 -2.35
N THR A 81 7.54 -6.38 -3.34
CA THR A 81 7.23 -7.15 -4.55
C THR A 81 6.83 -8.58 -4.20
N THR A 82 7.53 -9.22 -3.26
CA THR A 82 7.23 -10.58 -2.82
C THR A 82 5.85 -10.68 -2.18
N HIS A 83 5.52 -9.76 -1.27
CA HIS A 83 4.23 -9.74 -0.60
C HIS A 83 3.06 -9.38 -1.52
N VAL A 84 3.25 -8.39 -2.40
CA VAL A 84 2.23 -8.01 -3.40
C VAL A 84 1.96 -9.16 -4.35
N ARG A 85 3.00 -9.88 -4.81
CA ARG A 85 2.82 -11.08 -5.64
C ARG A 85 2.04 -12.17 -4.91
N GLY A 86 2.36 -12.43 -3.65
CA GLY A 86 1.62 -13.41 -2.85
C GLY A 86 0.15 -13.04 -2.66
N PHE A 87 -0.13 -11.75 -2.42
CA PHE A 87 -1.50 -11.24 -2.36
C PHE A 87 -2.23 -11.42 -3.70
N LEU A 88 -1.61 -11.01 -4.82
CA LEU A 88 -2.22 -11.12 -6.15
C LEU A 88 -2.46 -12.58 -6.54
N ASP A 89 -1.54 -13.49 -6.19
CA ASP A 89 -1.70 -14.92 -6.44
C ASP A 89 -2.90 -15.47 -5.65
N TRP A 90 -2.97 -15.21 -4.35
CA TRP A 90 -4.11 -15.58 -3.52
C TRP A 90 -5.42 -14.98 -4.05
N TYR A 91 -5.42 -13.68 -4.36
CA TYR A 91 -6.61 -12.98 -4.85
C TYR A 91 -7.05 -13.53 -6.20
N SER A 92 -6.10 -13.95 -7.05
CA SER A 92 -6.40 -14.55 -8.36
C SER A 92 -7.17 -15.87 -8.25
N GLN A 93 -6.98 -16.61 -7.15
CA GLN A 93 -7.61 -17.90 -6.88
C GLN A 93 -9.04 -17.77 -6.33
N LEU A 94 -9.47 -16.58 -5.93
CA LEU A 94 -10.82 -16.34 -5.44
C LEU A 94 -11.83 -16.30 -6.58
N SER A 95 -12.99 -16.89 -6.34
CA SER A 95 -14.19 -16.71 -7.18
C SER A 95 -14.72 -15.28 -7.14
N ASP A 96 -15.56 -14.90 -8.10
CA ASP A 96 -16.14 -13.56 -8.16
C ASP A 96 -16.97 -13.22 -6.90
N ASP A 97 -17.73 -14.19 -6.38
CA ASP A 97 -18.50 -14.03 -5.15
C ASP A 97 -17.60 -13.82 -3.92
N GLU A 98 -16.50 -14.57 -3.83
CA GLU A 98 -15.52 -14.39 -2.75
C GLU A 98 -14.83 -13.03 -2.85
N ARG A 99 -14.48 -12.58 -4.06
CA ARG A 99 -13.90 -11.24 -4.26
C ARG A 99 -14.87 -10.14 -3.86
N ALA A 100 -16.15 -10.26 -4.24
CA ALA A 100 -17.20 -9.32 -3.87
C ALA A 100 -17.40 -9.28 -2.34
N ALA A 101 -17.43 -10.45 -1.68
CA ALA A 101 -17.53 -10.51 -0.23
C ALA A 101 -16.31 -9.87 0.48
N ARG A 102 -15.10 -10.05 -0.05
CA ARG A 102 -13.88 -9.41 0.48
C ARG A 102 -13.89 -7.90 0.28
N ALA A 103 -14.34 -7.42 -0.89
CA ALA A 103 -14.49 -6.00 -1.17
C ALA A 103 -15.48 -5.34 -0.21
N ALA A 104 -16.68 -5.92 -0.05
CA ALA A 104 -17.69 -5.42 0.87
C ALA A 104 -17.20 -5.41 2.33
N ALA A 105 -16.47 -6.44 2.76
CA ALA A 105 -15.87 -6.47 4.09
C ALA A 105 -14.79 -5.38 4.27
N GLY A 106 -14.00 -5.10 3.24
CA GLY A 106 -13.02 -4.01 3.24
C GLY A 106 -13.67 -2.63 3.33
N GLU A 107 -14.73 -2.39 2.55
CA GLU A 107 -15.50 -1.14 2.59
C GLU A 107 -16.15 -0.92 3.97
N ALA A 108 -16.77 -1.96 4.53
CA ALA A 108 -17.37 -1.87 5.87
C ALA A 108 -16.31 -1.59 6.96
N TYR A 109 -15.13 -2.19 6.84
CA TYR A 109 -14.03 -1.92 7.77
C TYR A 109 -13.52 -0.47 7.65
N LEU A 110 -13.32 0.03 6.43
CA LEU A 110 -12.94 1.43 6.19
C LEU A 110 -13.97 2.40 6.78
N ALA A 111 -15.27 2.15 6.55
CA ALA A 111 -16.34 2.96 7.12
C ALA A 111 -16.31 2.98 8.66
N SER A 112 -16.05 1.84 9.30
CA SER A 112 -15.97 1.77 10.76
C SER A 112 -14.82 2.59 11.35
N LEU A 113 -13.71 2.74 10.61
CA LEU A 113 -12.57 3.56 11.04
C LEU A 113 -12.90 5.06 10.99
N THR A 114 -13.79 5.48 10.08
CA THR A 114 -14.30 6.85 10.00
C THR A 114 -15.32 7.14 11.10
N GLU A 115 -16.22 6.21 11.41
CA GLU A 115 -17.22 6.40 12.48
C GLU A 115 -16.63 6.48 13.90
N GLU A 116 -15.50 5.81 14.17
CA GLU A 116 -14.76 5.98 15.43
C GLU A 116 -14.26 7.42 15.64
N ASP A 117 -14.05 8.19 14.58
CA ASP A 117 -13.58 9.59 14.61
C ASP A 117 -14.67 10.54 15.13
N ASP A 118 -15.89 10.41 14.60
CA ASP A 118 -17.05 11.23 15.00
C ASP A 118 -17.41 11.07 16.49
N LEU A 119 -17.11 9.89 17.06
CA LEU A 119 -17.38 9.59 18.47
C LEU A 119 -16.26 10.06 19.42
N GLU A 120 -14.99 10.07 18.96
CA GLU A 120 -13.86 10.63 19.73
C GLU A 120 -13.90 12.17 19.77
N GLU A 121 -14.29 12.85 18.69
CA GLU A 121 -14.44 14.32 18.70
C GLU A 121 -15.66 14.81 19.52
N ALA A 122 -16.65 13.95 19.74
CA ALA A 122 -17.86 14.27 20.52
C ALA A 122 -17.73 14.00 22.04
N SER A 123 -16.59 13.46 22.50
CA SER A 123 -16.30 13.09 23.89
C SER A 123 -15.38 14.08 24.60
#